data_AF-A0A165X8H2-F1
#
_entry.id   AF-A0A165X8H2-F1
#
_cell.length_a   1.000
_cell.length_b   1.000
_cell.length_c   1.000
_cell.angle_alpha   90.00
_cell.angle_beta   90.00
_cell.angle_gamma   90.00
#
_symmetry.space_group_name_H-M   'P 1'
#
loop_
_entity.id
_entity.type
_entity.pdbx_description
1 polymer ?
#
loop_
_entity_poly.entity_id
_entity_poly.type
_entity_poly.pdbx_seq_one_letter_code
_entity_poly.pdbx_strand_id
1 'polypeptide(L)'
;MRSACTARPHEPTVTQIINIFRALPVRAEHRDEGTRFTELPFWRARRYNARTAKRPGANYPHRASPTAGTPVTHIEINDDHRSAYSLALELGEPKRWPAALPADKIDKISKKKAWPTGKLTPQMASRILGYILIEAPVQQGADNIANEINSCSAEEDARGSIETLYNLADLARFYSLTLLKTFYKYSGKTPILPEHPSRLSFALQRKDVEDNMQQSEADYIKSKEKALARDGHRCVLQGIFDTAYYESLSLSDRRPCRIEETNAAHIIPHKLSTNHDKPDK
;
A
#
# COMPACT_ATOMS: atom_id res chain seq x y z
N MET A 1 -30.13 29.10 -24.00
CA MET A 1 -29.17 28.01 -24.24
C MET A 1 -28.80 27.39 -22.90
N ARG A 2 -29.22 26.15 -22.62
CA ARG A 2 -28.99 25.47 -21.33
C ARG A 2 -27.66 24.73 -21.39
N SER A 3 -26.70 25.16 -20.57
CA SER A 3 -25.38 24.50 -20.45
C SER A 3 -25.51 23.31 -19.49
N ALA A 4 -25.15 22.12 -19.98
CA ALA A 4 -25.22 20.88 -19.23
C ALA A 4 -24.02 20.74 -18.30
N CYS A 5 -24.27 20.75 -16.98
CA CYS A 5 -23.25 20.43 -15.97
C CYS A 5 -22.93 18.94 -16.01
N THR A 6 -21.74 18.59 -16.50
CA THR A 6 -21.17 17.23 -16.38
C THR A 6 -20.60 17.04 -14.97
N ALA A 7 -21.16 16.09 -14.22
CA ALA A 7 -20.65 15.67 -12.91
C ALA A 7 -19.26 15.05 -13.05
N ARG A 8 -18.31 15.46 -12.19
CA ARG A 8 -16.95 14.90 -12.13
C ARG A 8 -16.94 13.56 -11.37
N PRO A 9 -16.12 12.59 -11.77
CA PRO A 9 -15.88 11.38 -10.97
C PRO A 9 -15.08 11.73 -9.71
N HIS A 10 -15.46 11.11 -8.60
CA HIS A 10 -14.83 11.25 -7.30
C HIS A 10 -13.62 10.32 -7.22
N GLU A 11 -12.45 10.82 -6.84
CA GLU A 11 -11.29 9.96 -6.56
C GLU A 11 -11.58 9.07 -5.33
N PRO A 12 -11.19 7.78 -5.37
CA PRO A 12 -11.37 6.91 -4.23
C PRO A 12 -10.36 7.26 -3.13
N THR A 13 -10.86 7.64 -1.96
CA THR A 13 -10.04 7.78 -0.76
C THR A 13 -9.58 6.40 -0.27
N VAL A 14 -8.46 6.32 0.47
CA VAL A 14 -7.93 5.09 1.09
C VAL A 14 -9.01 4.31 1.88
N THR A 15 -10.01 5.01 2.43
CA THR A 15 -11.19 4.43 3.09
C THR A 15 -12.07 3.59 2.15
N GLN A 16 -12.13 3.89 0.84
CA GLN A 16 -12.88 3.14 -0.17
C GLN A 16 -12.22 1.80 -0.49
N ILE A 17 -10.89 1.74 -0.56
CA ILE A 17 -10.12 0.49 -0.73
C ILE A 17 -10.40 -0.47 0.45
N ILE A 18 -10.47 0.06 1.68
CA ILE A 18 -10.77 -0.74 2.88
C ILE A 18 -12.23 -1.27 2.88
N ASN A 19 -13.18 -0.52 2.33
CA ASN A 19 -14.59 -0.95 2.25
C ASN A 19 -14.83 -2.05 1.19
N ILE A 20 -13.98 -2.16 0.16
CA ILE A 20 -14.02 -3.28 -0.82
C ILE A 20 -13.81 -4.63 -0.10
N PHE A 21 -12.97 -4.66 0.94
CA PHE A 21 -12.72 -5.88 1.72
C PHE A 21 -13.88 -6.30 2.63
N ARG A 22 -14.84 -5.41 2.93
CA ARG A 22 -15.97 -5.70 3.85
C ARG A 22 -17.29 -6.06 3.14
N ALA A 23 -17.45 -5.78 1.86
CA ALA A 23 -18.76 -5.78 1.20
C ALA A 23 -19.09 -7.00 0.32
N LEU A 24 -18.30 -8.09 0.33
CA LEU A 24 -18.56 -9.23 -0.56
C LEU A 24 -19.03 -10.47 0.22
N PRO A 25 -20.27 -10.96 0.00
CA PRO A 25 -20.68 -12.26 0.51
C PRO A 25 -19.90 -13.36 -0.20
N VAL A 26 -19.36 -14.30 0.58
CA VAL A 26 -18.83 -15.58 0.08
C VAL A 26 -20.03 -16.43 -0.29
N ARG A 27 -20.56 -16.25 -1.52
CA ARG A 27 -21.61 -17.14 -2.02
C ARG A 27 -20.96 -18.21 -2.88
N ALA A 28 -20.71 -19.36 -2.27
CA ALA A 28 -20.34 -20.59 -2.96
C ALA A 28 -21.63 -21.25 -3.46
N GLU A 29 -22.00 -21.02 -4.72
CA GLU A 29 -22.99 -21.86 -5.40
C GLU A 29 -22.32 -22.45 -6.64
N HIS A 30 -22.22 -23.78 -6.61
CA HIS A 30 -21.66 -24.64 -7.64
C HIS A 30 -22.75 -24.85 -8.70
N ARG A 31 -22.52 -24.41 -9.95
CA ARG A 31 -23.23 -24.94 -11.12
C ARG A 31 -22.23 -25.23 -12.23
N ASP A 32 -22.17 -26.52 -12.57
CA ASP A 32 -21.69 -27.02 -13.85
C ASP A 32 -22.58 -26.48 -14.96
N GLU A 33 -21.98 -25.90 -16.00
CA GLU A 33 -22.43 -26.02 -17.39
C GLU A 33 -21.35 -25.40 -18.29
N GLY A 34 -20.88 -26.18 -19.26
CA GLY A 34 -19.81 -25.78 -20.18
C GLY A 34 -20.28 -24.68 -21.13
N THR A 35 -19.52 -23.59 -21.24
CA THR A 35 -19.71 -22.59 -22.30
C THR A 35 -18.39 -21.86 -22.61
N ARG A 36 -18.24 -21.52 -23.89
CA ARG A 36 -17.06 -21.00 -24.59
C ARG A 36 -16.39 -19.79 -23.91
N PHE A 37 -15.06 -19.79 -23.98
CA PHE A 37 -14.14 -18.73 -23.59
C PHE A 37 -14.20 -17.57 -24.60
N THR A 38 -15.23 -16.73 -24.51
CA THR A 38 -15.21 -15.39 -25.13
C THR A 38 -15.79 -14.39 -24.14
N GLU A 39 -14.94 -13.46 -23.73
CA GLU A 39 -15.21 -12.29 -22.88
C GLU A 39 -15.44 -12.53 -21.37
N LEU A 40 -14.38 -12.31 -20.59
CA LEU A 40 -14.45 -12.16 -19.13
C LEU A 40 -15.20 -10.84 -18.79
N PRO A 41 -16.33 -10.88 -18.05
CA PRO A 41 -17.19 -9.72 -17.81
C PRO A 41 -16.67 -8.75 -16.74
N PHE A 42 -15.46 -8.93 -16.22
CA PHE A 42 -14.92 -8.12 -15.12
C PHE A 42 -14.45 -6.71 -15.55
N TRP A 43 -14.40 -6.43 -16.86
CA TRP A 43 -13.88 -5.17 -17.42
C TRP A 43 -14.95 -4.11 -17.76
N ARG A 44 -16.23 -4.28 -17.41
CA ARG A 44 -17.22 -3.19 -17.56
C ARG A 44 -17.38 -2.35 -16.29
N ALA A 45 -16.69 -1.20 -16.31
CA ALA A 45 -17.03 0.06 -15.66
C ALA A 45 -18.11 0.02 -14.56
N ARG A 46 -17.70 -0.08 -13.28
CA ARG A 46 -18.54 0.38 -12.17
C ARG A 46 -18.52 1.90 -12.11
N ARG A 47 -19.43 2.56 -12.83
CA ARG A 47 -19.92 3.88 -12.42
C ARG A 47 -20.79 3.70 -11.18
N TYR A 48 -20.29 4.11 -10.02
CA TYR A 48 -21.09 4.19 -8.80
C TYR A 48 -22.07 5.36 -8.92
N ASN A 49 -23.37 5.08 -9.03
CA ASN A 49 -24.44 6.06 -8.92
C ASN A 49 -24.61 6.42 -7.44
N ALA A 50 -24.03 7.55 -7.00
CA ALA A 50 -24.31 8.12 -5.70
C ALA A 50 -25.73 8.70 -5.71
N ARG A 51 -26.69 7.98 -5.10
CA ARG A 51 -28.00 8.53 -4.78
C ARG A 51 -27.81 9.65 -3.76
N THR A 52 -28.22 10.85 -4.17
CA THR A 52 -28.21 12.09 -3.39
C THR A 52 -29.14 12.00 -2.18
N ALA A 53 -28.57 11.92 -0.97
CA ALA A 53 -29.29 12.29 0.24
C ALA A 53 -29.24 13.83 0.37
N LYS A 54 -30.41 14.45 0.18
CA LYS A 54 -30.63 15.90 0.23
C LYS A 54 -30.44 16.39 1.67
N ARG A 55 -29.27 16.94 2.01
CA ARG A 55 -29.07 17.71 3.26
C ARG A 55 -29.49 19.17 3.02
N PRO A 56 -30.35 19.78 3.85
CA PRO A 56 -30.70 21.18 3.73
C PRO A 56 -29.62 22.08 4.33
N GLY A 57 -29.22 23.09 3.56
CA GLY A 57 -28.85 24.43 4.03
C GLY A 57 -27.62 24.58 4.93
N ALA A 58 -26.41 24.51 4.35
CA ALA A 58 -25.24 25.16 4.92
C ALA A 58 -24.57 26.01 3.83
N ASN A 59 -24.67 27.34 3.96
CA ASN A 59 -23.97 28.31 3.14
C ASN A 59 -22.47 28.23 3.46
N TYR A 60 -21.69 27.59 2.59
CA TYR A 60 -20.23 27.65 2.63
C TYR A 60 -19.73 28.75 1.68
N PRO A 61 -18.76 29.58 2.10
CA PRO A 61 -18.16 30.58 1.23
C PRO A 61 -17.48 29.93 0.02
N HIS A 62 -17.56 30.60 -1.12
CA HIS A 62 -17.02 30.18 -2.42
C HIS A 62 -15.55 29.76 -2.31
N ARG A 63 -15.32 28.45 -2.31
CA ARG A 63 -13.99 27.84 -2.41
C ARG A 63 -13.46 28.07 -3.83
N ALA A 64 -12.32 28.75 -3.94
CA ALA A 64 -11.60 28.90 -5.20
C ALA A 64 -11.38 27.51 -5.83
N SER A 65 -11.70 27.39 -7.12
CA SER A 65 -11.58 26.13 -7.85
C SER A 65 -10.11 25.73 -7.94
N PRO A 66 -9.70 24.52 -7.50
CA PRO A 66 -8.33 24.07 -7.67
C PRO A 66 -8.08 23.89 -9.17
N THR A 67 -7.24 24.76 -9.72
CA THR A 67 -6.70 24.70 -11.07
C THR A 67 -5.56 23.69 -11.14
N ALA A 68 -5.48 22.95 -12.26
CA ALA A 68 -4.57 21.86 -12.59
C ALA A 68 -4.90 20.51 -11.92
N GLY A 69 -5.74 19.71 -12.61
CA GLY A 69 -5.91 18.30 -12.25
C GLY A 69 -4.58 17.57 -12.45
N THR A 70 -4.09 16.92 -11.40
CA THR A 70 -2.99 15.96 -11.50
C THR A 70 -3.38 14.94 -12.56
N PRO A 71 -2.53 14.69 -13.58
CA PRO A 71 -2.83 13.66 -14.57
C PRO A 71 -2.97 12.33 -13.82
N VAL A 72 -4.14 11.71 -13.93
CA VAL A 72 -4.35 10.34 -13.47
C VAL A 72 -3.40 9.48 -14.30
N THR A 73 -2.34 8.98 -13.67
CA THR A 73 -1.41 8.05 -14.32
C THR A 73 -2.13 6.74 -14.53
N HIS A 74 -2.57 6.49 -15.76
CA HIS A 74 -3.13 5.21 -16.15
C HIS A 74 -2.00 4.17 -16.18
N ILE A 75 -2.16 3.06 -15.45
CA ILE A 75 -1.20 1.95 -15.49
C ILE A 75 -1.40 1.23 -16.84
N GLU A 76 -0.33 1.09 -17.60
CA GLU A 76 -0.30 0.29 -18.82
C GLU A 76 -0.15 -1.20 -18.45
N ILE A 77 -1.15 -2.00 -18.82
CA ILE A 77 -1.17 -3.44 -18.52
C ILE A 77 -0.44 -4.18 -19.64
N ASN A 78 0.82 -4.52 -19.39
CA ASN A 78 1.64 -5.39 -20.24
C ASN A 78 1.36 -6.90 -19.99
N ASP A 79 2.09 -7.77 -20.69
CA ASP A 79 1.93 -9.22 -20.59
C ASP A 79 2.39 -9.79 -19.24
N ASP A 80 3.41 -9.19 -18.62
CA ASP A 80 3.90 -9.61 -17.30
C ASP A 80 2.84 -9.41 -16.22
N HIS A 81 2.09 -8.30 -16.27
CA HIS A 81 0.95 -8.08 -15.38
C HIS A 81 -0.15 -9.12 -15.58
N ARG A 82 -0.40 -9.52 -16.84
CA ARG A 82 -1.43 -10.53 -17.16
C ARG A 82 -1.02 -11.90 -16.65
N SER A 83 0.25 -12.26 -16.84
CA SER A 83 0.84 -13.50 -16.29
C SER A 83 0.74 -13.53 -14.77
N ALA A 84 1.20 -12.46 -14.11
CA ALA A 84 1.15 -12.34 -12.66
C ALA A 84 -0.29 -12.42 -12.13
N TYR A 85 -1.24 -11.75 -12.79
CA TYR A 85 -2.64 -11.83 -12.42
C TYR A 85 -3.21 -13.25 -12.59
N SER A 86 -2.83 -13.95 -13.66
CA SER A 86 -3.22 -15.35 -13.87
C SER A 86 -2.71 -16.24 -12.74
N LEU A 87 -1.42 -16.16 -12.40
CA LEU A 87 -0.84 -16.89 -11.26
C LEU A 87 -1.56 -16.58 -9.94
N ALA A 88 -1.90 -15.32 -9.71
CA ALA A 88 -2.68 -14.92 -8.54
C ALA A 88 -4.08 -15.56 -8.53
N LEU A 89 -4.74 -15.74 -9.68
CA LEU A 89 -6.01 -16.46 -9.76
C LEU A 89 -5.87 -17.95 -9.48
N GLU A 90 -4.81 -18.59 -9.99
CA GLU A 90 -4.52 -20.01 -9.75
C GLU A 90 -4.38 -20.31 -8.25
N LEU A 91 -3.78 -19.40 -7.48
CA LEU A 91 -3.71 -19.48 -6.03
C LEU A 91 -5.10 -19.64 -5.37
N GLY A 92 -6.12 -19.01 -5.94
CA GLY A 92 -7.48 -19.01 -5.45
C GLY A 92 -8.28 -20.28 -5.75
N GLU A 93 -7.78 -21.14 -6.64
CA GLU A 93 -8.49 -22.34 -7.11
C GLU A 93 -8.37 -23.49 -6.09
N PRO A 94 -9.45 -23.86 -5.37
CA PRO A 94 -9.37 -24.88 -4.32
C PRO A 94 -8.93 -26.26 -4.84
N LYS A 95 -9.23 -26.55 -6.12
CA LYS A 95 -8.92 -27.82 -6.78
C LYS A 95 -7.42 -28.03 -6.99
N ARG A 96 -6.64 -26.95 -7.05
CA ARG A 96 -5.18 -27.03 -7.23
C ARG A 96 -4.43 -27.29 -5.94
N TRP A 97 -5.07 -27.05 -4.79
CA TRP A 97 -4.47 -27.32 -3.50
C TRP A 97 -4.50 -28.81 -3.19
N PRO A 98 -3.36 -29.41 -2.78
CA PRO A 98 -3.34 -30.81 -2.44
C PRO A 98 -4.22 -31.05 -1.20
N ALA A 99 -5.01 -32.14 -1.23
CA ALA A 99 -5.89 -32.51 -0.12
C ALA A 99 -5.12 -32.81 1.19
N ALA A 100 -3.85 -33.23 1.06
CA ALA A 100 -2.92 -33.43 2.15
C ALA A 100 -1.61 -32.68 1.86
N LEU A 101 -1.06 -32.02 2.88
CA LEU A 101 0.22 -31.34 2.76
C LEU A 101 1.35 -32.39 2.58
N PRO A 102 2.38 -32.11 1.76
CA PRO A 102 3.58 -32.95 1.68
C PRO A 102 4.22 -33.13 3.06
N ALA A 103 4.56 -34.37 3.42
CA ALA A 103 5.03 -34.72 4.77
C ALA A 103 6.28 -33.93 5.21
N ASP A 104 7.14 -33.58 4.27
CA ASP A 104 8.34 -32.76 4.44
C ASP A 104 8.04 -31.31 4.88
N LYS A 105 6.85 -30.79 4.58
CA LYS A 105 6.41 -29.45 5.03
C LYS A 105 5.54 -29.49 6.30
N ILE A 106 5.06 -30.66 6.71
CA ILE A 106 4.22 -30.82 7.91
C ILE A 106 4.99 -30.51 9.20
N ASP A 107 6.28 -30.84 9.28
CA ASP A 107 7.07 -30.66 10.51
C ASP A 107 7.31 -29.19 10.88
N LYS A 108 7.30 -28.27 9.90
CA LYS A 108 7.48 -26.83 10.14
C LYS A 108 6.14 -26.09 10.35
N ILE A 109 5.05 -26.55 9.72
CA ILE A 109 3.71 -25.98 9.89
C ILE A 109 3.02 -26.68 11.07
N SER A 110 3.59 -26.46 12.26
CA SER A 110 3.13 -26.92 13.57
C SER A 110 1.62 -27.17 13.69
N LYS A 111 1.22 -28.45 13.86
CA LYS A 111 0.05 -29.05 14.58
C LYS A 111 -1.33 -28.35 14.58
N LYS A 112 -1.51 -27.22 13.92
CA LYS A 112 -2.74 -26.44 13.81
C LYS A 112 -3.15 -26.49 12.34
N LYS A 113 -4.43 -26.76 12.07
CA LYS A 113 -5.09 -26.75 10.75
C LYS A 113 -5.07 -25.36 10.09
N ALA A 114 -3.90 -24.75 9.96
CA ALA A 114 -3.71 -23.46 9.32
C ALA A 114 -3.16 -23.71 7.91
N TRP A 115 -3.72 -22.99 6.94
CA TRP A 115 -3.15 -22.92 5.60
C TRP A 115 -1.71 -22.35 5.67
N PRO A 116 -0.86 -22.57 4.66
CA PRO A 116 0.48 -21.97 4.61
C PRO A 116 0.44 -20.43 4.75
N THR A 117 -0.60 -19.84 4.16
CA THR A 117 -1.04 -18.44 4.30
C THR A 117 -1.42 -18.00 5.73
N GLY A 118 -1.38 -18.88 6.72
CA GLY A 118 -1.77 -18.65 8.11
C GLY A 118 -3.29 -18.52 8.27
N LYS A 119 -3.78 -17.28 8.46
CA LYS A 119 -5.20 -16.98 8.63
C LYS A 119 -5.92 -16.62 7.32
N LEU A 120 -5.17 -16.33 6.26
CA LEU A 120 -5.74 -15.97 4.96
C LEU A 120 -6.17 -17.26 4.25
N THR A 121 -7.38 -17.33 3.69
CA THR A 121 -7.71 -18.44 2.79
C THR A 121 -7.00 -18.25 1.45
N PRO A 122 -6.80 -19.30 0.63
CA PRO A 122 -6.20 -19.14 -0.69
C PRO A 122 -6.93 -18.11 -1.57
N GLN A 123 -8.26 -18.03 -1.49
CA GLN A 123 -9.06 -17.03 -2.20
C GLN A 123 -8.80 -15.60 -1.69
N MET A 124 -8.58 -15.41 -0.39
CA MET A 124 -8.21 -14.11 0.15
C MET A 124 -6.81 -13.71 -0.30
N ALA A 125 -5.86 -14.64 -0.27
CA ALA A 125 -4.49 -14.42 -0.73
C ALA A 125 -4.45 -14.04 -2.22
N SER A 126 -5.19 -14.79 -3.06
CA SER A 126 -5.39 -14.50 -4.48
C SER A 126 -5.91 -13.08 -4.72
N ARG A 127 -6.97 -12.68 -4.01
CA ARG A 127 -7.53 -11.33 -4.11
C ARG A 127 -6.54 -10.26 -3.68
N ILE A 128 -5.78 -10.48 -2.61
CA ILE A 128 -4.78 -9.51 -2.13
C ILE A 128 -3.74 -9.25 -3.22
N LEU A 129 -3.17 -10.31 -3.81
CA LEU A 129 -2.18 -10.16 -4.89
C LEU A 129 -2.78 -9.47 -6.11
N GLY A 130 -3.96 -9.92 -6.56
CA GLY A 130 -4.64 -9.32 -7.71
C GLY A 130 -4.99 -7.84 -7.51
N TYR A 131 -5.46 -7.44 -6.32
CA TYR A 131 -5.77 -6.04 -6.04
C TYR A 131 -4.52 -5.18 -5.89
N ILE A 132 -3.47 -5.67 -5.22
CA ILE A 132 -2.23 -4.90 -5.06
C ILE A 132 -1.60 -4.62 -6.43
N LEU A 133 -1.69 -5.58 -7.35
CA LEU A 133 -1.24 -5.42 -8.74
C LEU A 133 -2.05 -4.36 -9.50
N ILE A 134 -3.39 -4.41 -9.40
CA ILE A 134 -4.30 -3.50 -10.15
C ILE A 134 -4.30 -2.08 -9.56
N GLU A 135 -4.26 -1.97 -8.24
CA GLU A 135 -4.40 -0.70 -7.51
C GLU A 135 -3.04 -0.08 -7.13
N ALA A 136 -1.96 -0.53 -7.78
CA ALA A 136 -0.64 0.05 -7.57
C ALA A 136 -0.67 1.55 -7.94
N PRO A 137 -0.10 2.46 -7.13
CA PRO A 137 -0.25 3.90 -7.36
C PRO A 137 0.54 4.42 -8.57
N VAL A 138 1.56 3.68 -9.02
CA VAL A 138 2.45 4.06 -10.12
C VAL A 138 2.85 2.82 -10.93
N GLN A 139 3.14 3.01 -12.22
CA GLN A 139 3.53 1.94 -13.15
C GLN A 139 4.66 1.07 -12.61
N GLN A 140 5.75 1.70 -12.16
CA GLN A 140 6.90 0.99 -11.60
C GLN A 140 6.54 0.11 -10.40
N GLY A 141 5.53 0.51 -9.62
CA GLY A 141 5.03 -0.30 -8.51
C GLY A 141 4.32 -1.55 -9.03
N ALA A 142 3.45 -1.40 -10.03
CA ALA A 142 2.76 -2.50 -10.68
C ALA A 142 3.76 -3.49 -11.31
N ASP A 143 4.77 -2.98 -12.03
CA ASP A 143 5.82 -3.78 -12.66
C ASP A 143 6.60 -4.59 -11.61
N ASN A 144 6.97 -3.98 -10.48
CA ASN A 144 7.67 -4.67 -9.39
C ASN A 144 6.81 -5.77 -8.77
N ILE A 145 5.53 -5.50 -8.51
CA ILE A 145 4.59 -6.50 -7.97
C ILE A 145 4.40 -7.64 -8.97
N ALA A 146 4.26 -7.34 -10.26
CA ALA A 146 4.17 -8.35 -11.31
C ALA A 146 5.39 -9.26 -11.31
N ASN A 147 6.59 -8.67 -11.24
CA ASN A 147 7.85 -9.40 -11.21
C ASN A 147 7.97 -10.30 -9.97
N GLU A 148 7.60 -9.82 -8.78
CA GLU A 148 7.61 -10.63 -7.56
C GLU A 148 6.64 -11.82 -7.67
N ILE A 149 5.43 -11.60 -8.20
CA ILE A 149 4.44 -12.67 -8.40
C ILE A 149 4.95 -13.69 -9.43
N ASN A 150 5.47 -13.23 -10.58
CA ASN A 150 6.02 -14.11 -11.60
C ASN A 150 7.25 -14.87 -11.08
N SER A 151 8.08 -14.27 -10.23
CA SER A 151 9.23 -14.97 -9.62
C SER A 151 8.83 -16.11 -8.68
N CYS A 152 7.56 -16.21 -8.29
CA CYS A 152 7.06 -17.33 -7.49
C CYS A 152 6.88 -18.61 -8.32
N SER A 153 6.84 -18.53 -9.67
CA SER A 153 6.70 -19.71 -10.52
C SER A 153 7.98 -20.55 -10.49
N ALA A 154 7.88 -21.76 -9.95
CA ALA A 154 8.92 -22.77 -10.10
C ALA A 154 8.84 -23.42 -11.50
N GLU A 155 9.91 -24.11 -11.91
CA GLU A 155 9.96 -24.81 -13.21
C GLU A 155 8.80 -25.81 -13.39
N GLU A 156 8.44 -26.13 -14.63
CA GLU A 156 7.18 -26.77 -15.07
C GLU A 156 6.93 -28.22 -14.59
N ASP A 157 7.67 -28.74 -13.61
CA ASP A 157 7.35 -30.05 -13.06
C ASP A 157 6.10 -30.01 -12.14
N ALA A 158 5.44 -31.16 -11.98
CA ALA A 158 4.23 -31.25 -11.15
C ALA A 158 4.48 -30.82 -9.69
N ARG A 159 5.73 -30.90 -9.22
CA ARG A 159 6.16 -30.40 -7.92
C ARG A 159 6.24 -28.87 -7.91
N GLY A 160 6.72 -28.26 -8.98
CA GLY A 160 6.80 -26.82 -9.19
C GLY A 160 5.43 -26.14 -9.14
N SER A 161 4.37 -26.80 -9.60
CA SER A 161 3.00 -26.27 -9.45
C SER A 161 2.59 -26.09 -7.97
N ILE A 162 2.89 -27.08 -7.12
CA ILE A 162 2.59 -26.98 -5.69
C ILE A 162 3.48 -25.91 -5.06
N GLU A 163 4.78 -25.95 -5.30
CA GLU A 163 5.72 -24.95 -4.74
C GLU A 163 5.33 -23.52 -5.09
N THR A 164 4.92 -23.28 -6.34
CA THR A 164 4.40 -21.99 -6.82
C THR A 164 3.23 -21.51 -5.96
N LEU A 165 2.26 -22.37 -5.64
CA LEU A 165 1.12 -22.01 -4.77
C LEU A 165 1.57 -21.61 -3.36
N TYR A 166 2.59 -22.27 -2.80
CA TYR A 166 3.14 -21.90 -1.48
C TYR A 166 3.87 -20.56 -1.53
N ASN A 167 4.70 -20.33 -2.55
CA ASN A 167 5.44 -19.09 -2.73
C ASN A 167 4.47 -17.89 -2.89
N LEU A 168 3.44 -18.05 -3.70
CA LEU A 168 2.37 -17.06 -3.86
C LEU A 168 1.60 -16.82 -2.56
N ALA A 169 1.29 -17.88 -1.80
CA ALA A 169 0.64 -17.79 -0.50
C ALA A 169 1.47 -16.99 0.52
N ASP A 170 2.78 -17.24 0.57
CA ASP A 170 3.71 -16.56 1.45
C ASP A 170 3.89 -15.09 1.03
N LEU A 171 3.97 -14.81 -0.28
CA LEU A 171 4.00 -13.45 -0.81
C LEU A 171 2.74 -12.66 -0.43
N ALA A 172 1.55 -13.24 -0.59
CA ALA A 172 0.29 -12.60 -0.20
C ALA A 172 0.24 -12.30 1.31
N ARG A 173 0.75 -13.22 2.12
CA ARG A 173 0.87 -13.05 3.57
C ARG A 173 1.85 -11.93 3.93
N PHE A 174 2.99 -11.85 3.24
CA PHE A 174 3.95 -10.76 3.39
C PHE A 174 3.26 -9.42 3.16
N TYR A 175 2.65 -9.22 1.99
CA TYR A 175 1.92 -7.98 1.65
C TYR A 175 0.80 -7.64 2.65
N SER A 176 0.05 -8.64 3.12
CA SER A 176 -0.98 -8.42 4.13
C SER A 176 -0.40 -7.90 5.44
N LEU A 177 0.73 -8.45 5.91
CA LEU A 177 1.34 -8.12 7.18
C LEU A 177 2.19 -6.85 7.16
N THR A 178 2.88 -6.58 6.05
CA THR A 178 3.80 -5.44 5.93
C THR A 178 3.10 -4.21 5.35
N LEU A 179 2.38 -4.38 4.25
CA LEU A 179 1.75 -3.27 3.54
C LEU A 179 0.37 -2.95 4.13
N LEU A 180 -0.59 -3.89 3.98
CA LEU A 180 -1.99 -3.62 4.32
C LEU A 180 -2.19 -3.38 5.81
N LYS A 181 -1.54 -4.16 6.67
CA LYS A 181 -1.65 -3.98 8.13
C LYS A 181 -1.04 -2.65 8.58
N THR A 182 0.05 -2.20 7.95
CA THR A 182 0.65 -0.90 8.25
C THR A 182 -0.32 0.21 7.86
N PHE A 183 -0.82 0.20 6.63
CA PHE A 183 -1.83 1.17 6.22
C PHE A 183 -3.07 1.14 7.12
N TYR A 184 -3.60 -0.03 7.44
CA TYR A 184 -4.77 -0.15 8.32
C TYR A 184 -4.51 0.39 9.73
N LYS A 185 -3.36 0.07 10.32
CA LYS A 185 -2.97 0.58 11.65
C LYS A 185 -2.87 2.11 11.67
N TYR A 186 -2.39 2.69 10.58
CA TYR A 186 -2.21 4.14 10.43
C TYR A 186 -3.34 4.83 9.64
N SER A 187 -4.45 4.13 9.36
CA SER A 187 -5.64 4.65 8.64
C SER A 187 -6.49 5.60 9.50
N GLY A 188 -5.87 6.32 10.44
CA GLY A 188 -6.53 7.39 11.19
C GLY A 188 -6.93 8.54 10.28
N LYS A 189 -7.64 9.54 10.83
CA LYS A 189 -7.84 10.82 10.13
C LYS A 189 -6.48 11.33 9.71
N THR A 190 -6.22 11.37 8.39
CA THR A 190 -5.08 12.08 7.84
C THR A 190 -5.13 13.47 8.45
N PRO A 191 -4.12 13.88 9.26
CA PRO A 191 -4.15 15.19 9.87
C PRO A 191 -4.29 16.22 8.73
N ILE A 192 -5.22 17.14 8.89
CA ILE A 192 -5.43 18.20 7.90
C ILE A 192 -4.12 18.98 7.85
N LEU A 193 -3.42 18.90 6.71
CA LEU A 193 -2.23 19.70 6.48
C LEU A 193 -2.63 21.18 6.53
N PRO A 194 -2.01 22.01 7.39
CA PRO A 194 -2.20 23.45 7.34
C PRO A 194 -1.70 23.97 5.98
N GLU A 195 -2.53 24.73 5.26
CA GLU A 195 -2.09 25.44 4.05
C GLU A 195 -1.11 26.54 4.45
N HIS A 196 0.19 26.25 4.40
CA HIS A 196 1.24 27.25 4.66
C HIS A 196 1.83 27.77 3.33
N PRO A 197 1.88 29.09 3.11
CA PRO A 197 2.30 29.71 1.84
C PRO A 197 3.79 29.53 1.46
N SER A 198 4.60 28.86 2.29
CA SER A 198 6.06 28.71 2.09
C SER A 198 6.49 27.34 1.56
N ARG A 199 5.58 26.55 0.98
CA ARG A 199 5.92 25.21 0.48
C ARG A 199 6.75 25.31 -0.79
N LEU A 200 8.05 25.01 -0.69
CA LEU A 200 8.99 24.99 -1.82
C LEU A 200 8.61 23.93 -2.87
N SER A 201 9.02 24.15 -4.12
CA SER A 201 8.69 23.25 -5.24
C SER A 201 9.32 21.86 -5.06
N PHE A 202 8.55 20.82 -5.42
CA PHE A 202 8.90 19.40 -5.25
C PHE A 202 10.21 18.97 -5.95
N ALA A 203 10.65 19.71 -6.98
CA ALA A 203 11.88 19.41 -7.71
C ALA A 203 13.16 19.67 -6.89
N LEU A 204 13.14 20.69 -6.02
CA LEU A 204 14.28 21.01 -5.14
C LEU A 204 14.47 19.94 -4.05
N GLN A 205 13.36 19.42 -3.52
CA GLN A 205 13.38 18.40 -2.47
C GLN A 205 13.97 17.06 -2.92
N ARG A 206 13.93 16.73 -4.21
CA ARG A 206 14.40 15.43 -4.71
C ARG A 206 15.93 15.33 -4.70
N LYS A 207 16.61 16.44 -5.02
CA LYS A 207 18.07 16.51 -5.08
C LYS A 207 18.71 16.39 -3.69
N ASP A 208 18.11 17.05 -2.69
CA ASP A 208 18.59 16.99 -1.30
C ASP A 208 18.41 15.61 -0.65
N VAL A 209 17.44 14.81 -1.10
CA VAL A 209 17.20 13.47 -0.54
C VAL A 209 18.28 12.47 -0.99
N GLU A 210 18.74 12.60 -2.24
CA GLU A 210 19.72 11.68 -2.85
C GLU A 210 21.11 11.85 -2.23
N ASP A 211 21.52 13.08 -1.93
CA ASP A 211 22.80 13.39 -1.28
C ASP A 211 22.85 12.96 0.20
N ASN A 212 21.69 12.82 0.86
CA ASN A 212 21.60 12.53 2.30
C ASN A 212 21.37 11.04 2.64
N MET A 213 21.24 10.14 1.65
CA MET A 213 20.96 8.70 1.85
C MET A 213 22.20 7.81 2.11
N GLN A 214 23.33 8.36 2.57
CA GLN A 214 24.46 7.52 3.00
C GLN A 214 24.15 6.77 4.31
N GLN A 215 24.40 5.45 4.28
CA GLN A 215 24.12 4.43 5.31
C GLN A 215 24.15 4.97 6.74
N SER A 216 22.98 4.90 7.39
CA SER A 216 22.80 5.31 8.77
C SER A 216 23.44 4.28 9.70
N GLU A 217 24.61 4.58 10.23
CA GLU A 217 25.19 3.89 11.39
C GLU A 217 24.17 3.84 12.54
N ALA A 218 24.21 2.77 13.34
CA ALA A 218 23.24 2.38 14.36
C ALA A 218 23.03 3.37 15.53
N ASP A 219 23.61 4.57 15.44
CA ASP A 219 23.47 5.61 16.45
C ASP A 219 22.16 6.37 16.25
N TYR A 220 21.21 6.14 17.15
CA TYR A 220 19.96 6.90 17.22
C TYR A 220 20.21 8.42 17.24
N ILE A 221 21.26 8.87 17.93
CA ILE A 221 21.63 10.28 18.03
C ILE A 221 22.00 10.84 16.64
N LYS A 222 22.92 10.18 15.93
CA LYS A 222 23.30 10.58 14.57
C LYS A 222 22.11 10.50 13.61
N SER A 223 21.26 9.50 13.76
CA SER A 223 20.03 9.35 12.96
C SER A 223 19.05 10.49 13.21
N LYS A 224 18.87 10.90 14.48
CA LYS A 224 18.06 12.05 14.87
C LYS A 224 18.65 13.34 14.33
N GLU A 225 19.96 13.54 14.44
CA GLU A 225 20.65 14.73 13.93
C GLU A 225 20.52 14.86 12.42
N LYS A 226 20.76 13.76 11.67
CA LYS A 226 20.57 13.72 10.22
C LYS A 226 19.12 13.99 9.82
N ALA A 227 18.16 13.39 10.53
CA ALA A 227 16.73 13.63 10.29
C ALA A 227 16.36 15.10 10.59
N LEU A 228 16.84 15.66 11.69
CA LEU A 228 16.63 17.06 12.04
C LEU A 228 17.24 17.99 10.98
N ALA A 229 18.47 17.76 10.55
CA ALA A 229 19.11 18.58 9.52
C ALA A 229 18.29 18.56 8.21
N ARG A 230 17.85 17.37 7.78
CA ARG A 230 16.97 17.20 6.61
C ARG A 230 15.66 17.98 6.75
N ASP A 231 15.09 17.98 7.94
CA ASP A 231 13.76 18.53 8.22
C ASP A 231 13.80 19.98 8.76
N GLY A 232 14.95 20.67 8.63
CA GLY A 232 15.13 22.06 9.03
C GLY A 232 15.06 22.28 10.56
N HIS A 233 15.51 21.27 11.31
CA HIS A 233 15.49 21.15 12.76
C HIS A 233 14.11 21.28 13.39
N ARG A 234 13.09 20.78 12.68
CA ARG A 234 11.69 20.81 13.12
C ARG A 234 11.06 19.43 13.06
N CYS A 235 10.04 19.24 13.89
CA CYS A 235 9.14 18.10 13.77
C CYS A 235 8.39 18.16 12.43
N VAL A 236 8.54 17.13 11.58
CA VAL A 236 7.86 17.04 10.26
C VAL A 236 6.33 17.12 10.37
N LEU A 237 5.76 16.69 11.49
CA LEU A 237 4.31 16.64 11.69
C LEU A 237 3.72 17.95 12.21
N GLN A 238 4.45 18.65 13.09
CA GLN A 238 3.93 19.83 13.81
C GLN A 238 4.62 21.14 13.42
N GLY A 239 5.76 21.10 12.73
CA GLY A 239 6.58 22.27 12.40
C GLY A 239 7.28 22.93 13.59
N ILE A 240 7.18 22.35 14.78
CA ILE A 240 7.79 22.80 16.05
C ILE A 240 9.29 22.58 15.99
N PHE A 241 10.08 23.56 16.43
CA PHE A 241 11.54 23.44 16.47
C PHE A 241 11.99 22.53 17.60
N ASP A 242 13.07 21.78 17.34
CA ASP A 242 13.76 21.04 18.38
C ASP A 242 14.44 22.00 19.37
N THR A 243 14.22 21.76 20.67
CA THR A 243 14.75 22.59 21.75
C THR A 243 16.26 22.77 21.67
N ALA A 244 17.02 21.69 21.46
CA ALA A 244 18.49 21.76 21.47
C ALA A 244 19.00 22.63 20.31
N TYR A 245 18.41 22.50 19.13
CA TYR A 245 18.74 23.36 18.01
C TYR A 245 18.36 24.82 18.27
N TYR A 246 17.15 25.08 18.77
CA TYR A 246 16.69 26.45 19.03
C TYR A 246 17.54 27.16 20.09
N GLU A 247 17.98 26.44 21.12
CA GLU A 247 18.88 26.96 22.14
C GLU A 247 20.30 27.22 21.61
N SER A 248 20.75 26.48 20.59
CA SER A 248 22.03 26.72 19.93
C SER A 248 22.06 28.00 19.07
N LEU A 249 20.90 28.55 18.71
CA LEU A 249 20.80 29.78 17.93
C LEU A 249 21.18 31.01 18.76
N SER A 250 21.81 31.98 18.09
CA SER A 250 22.08 33.31 18.66
C SER A 250 20.76 34.01 19.05
N LEU A 251 20.80 34.89 20.05
CA LEU A 251 19.60 35.61 20.50
C LEU A 251 18.95 36.43 19.38
N SER A 252 19.73 36.92 18.40
CA SER A 252 19.23 37.62 17.22
C SER A 252 18.51 36.72 16.21
N ASP A 253 18.87 35.44 16.15
CA ASP A 253 18.26 34.47 15.21
C ASP A 253 17.03 33.78 15.80
N ARG A 254 16.86 33.84 17.12
CA ARG A 254 15.69 33.31 17.84
C ARG A 254 14.45 34.12 17.51
N ARG A 255 13.56 33.54 16.71
CA ARG A 255 12.22 34.09 16.47
C ARG A 255 11.22 33.47 17.44
N PRO A 256 10.28 34.24 17.99
CA PRO A 256 9.22 33.68 18.82
C PRO A 256 8.49 32.55 18.08
N CYS A 257 8.67 31.32 18.56
CA CYS A 257 8.04 30.13 18.00
C CYS A 257 7.84 29.08 19.09
N ARG A 258 7.04 28.07 18.78
CA ARG A 258 6.87 26.92 19.66
C ARG A 258 8.12 26.03 19.57
N ILE A 259 8.65 25.66 20.72
CA ILE A 259 9.83 24.79 20.89
C ILE A 259 9.45 23.61 21.77
N GLU A 260 9.79 22.39 21.35
CA GLU A 260 9.59 21.17 22.11
C GLU A 260 10.71 20.17 21.76
N GLU A 261 10.97 19.20 22.64
CA GLU A 261 11.88 18.11 22.32
C GLU A 261 11.31 17.23 21.20
N THR A 262 12.09 16.98 20.16
CA THR A 262 11.68 16.10 19.06
C THR A 262 12.22 14.69 19.23
N ASN A 263 11.58 13.70 18.61
CA ASN A 263 12.05 12.32 18.58
C ASN A 263 12.17 11.84 17.12
N ALA A 264 13.20 11.05 16.83
CA ALA A 264 13.30 10.37 15.54
C ALA A 264 12.34 9.17 15.52
N ALA A 265 11.45 9.14 14.54
CA ALA A 265 10.49 8.05 14.36
C ALA A 265 10.86 7.22 13.13
N HIS A 266 10.84 5.89 13.28
CA HIS A 266 10.99 5.00 12.13
C HIS A 266 9.72 5.02 11.28
N ILE A 267 9.88 5.21 9.96
CA ILE A 267 8.78 5.12 8.98
C ILE A 267 8.26 3.68 8.92
N ILE A 268 9.18 2.71 8.85
CA ILE A 268 8.89 1.29 8.99
C ILE A 268 9.23 0.89 10.42
N PRO A 269 8.26 0.44 11.25
CA PRO A 269 8.53 0.03 12.62
C PRO A 269 9.76 -0.90 12.71
N HIS A 270 10.68 -0.63 13.65
CA HIS A 270 11.94 -1.38 13.77
C HIS A 270 11.73 -2.91 13.86
N LYS A 271 10.64 -3.35 14.50
CA LYS A 271 10.27 -4.78 14.58
C LYS A 271 9.94 -5.44 13.24
N LEU A 272 9.67 -4.64 12.21
CA LEU A 272 9.44 -5.10 10.84
C LEU A 272 10.71 -5.05 9.98
N SER A 273 11.68 -4.19 10.32
CA SER A 273 12.98 -4.14 9.62
C SER A 273 13.93 -5.26 10.07
N THR A 274 13.71 -5.84 11.25
CA THR A 274 14.54 -6.94 11.77
C THR A 274 14.00 -8.31 11.36
N ASN A 275 14.06 -8.64 10.07
CA ASN A 275 13.97 -10.02 9.54
C ASN A 275 14.92 -10.05 8.32
N HIS A 276 16.08 -10.73 8.32
CA HIS A 276 16.16 -12.18 8.16
C HIS A 276 17.44 -12.88 8.70
N ASP A 277 18.41 -12.18 9.30
CA ASP A 277 19.69 -12.80 9.68
C ASP A 277 19.72 -13.34 11.12
N LYS A 278 18.81 -14.25 11.48
CA LYS A 278 19.11 -15.14 12.61
C LYS A 278 19.80 -16.37 12.04
N PRO A 279 21.11 -16.55 12.25
CA PRO A 279 21.74 -17.83 11.93
C PRO A 279 21.03 -18.90 12.76
N ASP A 280 20.58 -19.97 12.09
CA ASP A 280 20.04 -21.15 12.75
C ASP A 280 21.07 -21.66 13.76
N LYS A 281 20.67 -21.73 15.03
CA LYS A 281 21.45 -22.34 16.12
C LYS A 281 21.07 -23.79 16.29
#